data_AF-A0A9D4TIR5-F1
#
_entry.id   AF-A0A9D4TIR5-F1
#
_cell.length_a   1.000
_cell.length_b   1.000
_cell.length_c   1.000
_cell.angle_alpha   90.00
_cell.angle_beta   90.00
_cell.angle_gamma   90.00
#
_symmetry.space_group_name_H-M   'P 1'
#
loop_
_entity.id
_entity.type
_entity.pdbx_description
1 polymer ?
#
loop_
_entity_poly.entity_id
_entity_poly.type
_entity_poly.pdbx_seq_one_letter_code
_entity_poly.pdbx_strand_id
1 'polypeptide(L)'
;MEGSSDQLTVLEEVRAAAPNLNNEWGNVDNMLTSQRVKRLDGLVSEMNLSEAGMLELPATVAQLKSLQKIWLTHNALRGLPDSLTALSGLHSLLAPDNVFKELPQVVTRLESLQQLFFNLNPIRELPPGIGALTNLEWLDLSECQLGALPSTIGALTRLHRLDLHSNKVSTLPSAISALARLDHLSLHSNDMTLVPPEIGSCTALTWLSLNANKLRVLPPSIGALTAMVRLSLHINQLEHLPPEIGNLVHLEALSLHSNQLPTVPPELGRLTECVRLSLYQNKLTSLPPELGGMTALQELWLYSNLLMSVPPELGRLCALKRLWLDRNQLQTVPAELAQLSSLQEIYLDQNPIKQAQLPPELALLPALRKLYVSTPTAPAAAAPAATPQQEFMRQQMAAAGAPNPQQDFMRQQMAAAAGASNPQQELMRQQQASNAAAAAAALMQASIPFK
;
A
#
# COMPACT_ATOMS: atom_id res chain seq x y z
N MET A 1 -20.25 -14.63 44.24
CA MET A 1 -20.94 -15.71 43.50
C MET A 1 -22.02 -15.16 42.57
N GLU A 2 -22.78 -14.13 42.94
CA GLU A 2 -23.81 -13.53 42.07
C GLU A 2 -23.28 -13.05 40.71
N GLY A 3 -22.18 -12.30 40.66
CA GLY A 3 -21.60 -11.81 39.39
C GLY A 3 -21.10 -12.90 38.43
N SER A 4 -20.95 -14.15 38.87
CA SER A 4 -20.55 -15.27 38.00
C SER A 4 -21.74 -15.91 37.28
N SER A 5 -22.93 -15.86 37.87
CA SER A 5 -24.16 -16.44 37.30
C SER A 5 -24.68 -15.60 36.14
N ASP A 6 -24.65 -14.27 36.29
CA ASP A 6 -25.11 -13.34 35.26
C ASP A 6 -24.21 -13.39 34.03
N GLN A 7 -22.89 -13.48 34.22
CA GLN A 7 -21.94 -13.65 33.12
C GLN A 7 -22.15 -14.97 32.37
N LEU A 8 -22.44 -16.07 33.08
CA LEU A 8 -22.71 -17.36 32.43
C LEU A 8 -23.93 -17.26 31.51
N THR A 9 -25.00 -16.61 31.98
CA THR A 9 -26.24 -16.43 31.22
C THR A 9 -25.97 -15.65 29.92
N VAL A 10 -25.18 -14.58 30.00
CA VAL A 10 -24.77 -13.83 28.79
C VAL A 10 -23.95 -14.70 27.84
N LEU A 11 -23.00 -15.49 28.37
CA LEU A 11 -22.17 -16.36 27.54
C LEU A 11 -22.99 -17.48 26.86
N GLU A 12 -24.02 -18.01 27.52
CA GLU A 12 -24.94 -18.99 26.93
C GLU A 12 -25.71 -18.41 25.75
N GLU A 13 -26.24 -17.19 25.87
CA GLU A 13 -26.91 -16.50 24.76
C GLU A 13 -25.96 -16.19 23.61
N VAL A 14 -24.74 -15.75 23.91
CA VAL A 14 -23.72 -15.50 22.87
C VAL A 14 -23.35 -16.79 22.15
N ARG A 15 -23.18 -17.91 22.87
CA ARG A 15 -22.95 -19.21 22.24
C ARG A 15 -24.14 -19.64 21.37
N ALA A 16 -25.37 -19.43 21.83
CA ALA A 16 -26.57 -19.75 21.06
C ALA A 16 -26.64 -18.94 19.74
N ALA A 17 -26.14 -17.70 19.75
CA ALA A 17 -26.03 -16.85 18.56
C ALA A 17 -24.82 -17.19 17.66
N ALA A 18 -23.88 -18.03 18.12
CA ALA A 18 -22.62 -18.38 17.48
C ALA A 18 -22.58 -19.86 17.03
N PRO A 19 -23.34 -20.23 15.97
CA PRO A 19 -23.53 -21.63 15.58
C PRO A 19 -22.22 -22.37 15.23
N ASN A 20 -21.20 -21.65 14.75
CA ASN A 20 -19.93 -22.26 14.35
C ASN A 20 -19.01 -22.56 15.55
N LEU A 21 -19.28 -22.02 16.74
CA LEU A 21 -18.38 -22.11 17.89
C LEU A 21 -18.80 -23.14 18.94
N ASN A 22 -19.80 -23.97 18.65
CA ASN A 22 -20.35 -24.93 19.62
C ASN A 22 -19.30 -25.85 20.25
N ASN A 23 -18.22 -26.19 19.53
CA ASN A 23 -17.17 -27.07 20.03
C ASN A 23 -16.04 -26.35 20.78
N GLU A 24 -15.93 -25.01 20.66
CA GLU A 24 -14.81 -24.23 21.19
C GLU A 24 -15.13 -23.51 22.49
N TRP A 25 -16.41 -23.35 22.82
CA TRP A 25 -16.85 -22.75 24.09
C TRP A 25 -16.89 -23.77 25.24
N GLY A 26 -16.63 -25.05 24.95
CA GLY A 26 -16.73 -26.14 25.91
C GLY A 26 -18.17 -26.40 26.39
N ASN A 27 -18.31 -27.28 27.39
CA ASN A 27 -19.58 -27.45 28.10
C ASN A 27 -19.90 -26.21 28.94
N VAL A 28 -21.17 -26.04 29.34
CA VAL A 28 -21.69 -24.89 30.09
C VAL A 28 -20.81 -24.52 31.30
N ASP A 29 -20.29 -25.52 32.01
CA ASP A 29 -19.42 -25.33 33.19
C ASP A 29 -18.03 -24.71 32.88
N ASN A 30 -17.59 -24.75 31.62
CA ASN A 30 -16.26 -24.32 31.15
C ASN A 30 -16.30 -23.10 30.21
N MET A 31 -17.45 -22.46 30.00
CA MET A 31 -17.52 -21.30 29.08
C MET A 31 -16.67 -20.12 29.55
N LEU A 32 -16.51 -19.96 30.87
CA LEU A 32 -15.61 -18.97 31.48
C LEU A 32 -14.11 -19.30 31.33
N THR A 33 -13.76 -20.52 30.91
CA THR A 33 -12.39 -20.97 30.63
C THR A 33 -12.14 -21.18 29.13
N SER A 34 -13.10 -20.82 28.28
CA SER A 34 -12.94 -20.81 26.83
C SER A 34 -11.75 -19.96 26.41
N GLN A 35 -11.00 -20.42 25.41
CA GLN A 35 -9.90 -19.66 24.80
C GLN A 35 -10.37 -18.33 24.18
N ARG A 36 -11.69 -18.19 23.99
CA ARG A 36 -12.33 -16.99 23.43
C ARG A 36 -12.62 -15.91 24.46
N VAL A 37 -12.48 -16.20 25.75
CA VAL A 37 -12.84 -15.26 26.83
C VAL A 37 -11.65 -15.05 27.75
N LYS A 38 -11.22 -13.80 27.91
CA LYS A 38 -10.23 -13.41 28.92
C LYS A 38 -10.92 -12.72 30.08
N ARG A 39 -10.39 -12.95 31.29
CA ARG A 39 -10.90 -12.38 32.52
C ARG A 39 -9.86 -11.51 33.21
N LEU A 40 -10.34 -10.44 33.83
CA LEU A 40 -9.60 -9.61 34.77
C LEU A 40 -10.39 -9.57 36.07
N ASP A 41 -9.77 -9.96 37.19
CA ASP A 41 -10.41 -10.04 38.50
C ASP A 41 -11.72 -10.86 38.52
N GLY A 42 -11.78 -11.92 37.70
CA GLY A 42 -12.93 -12.82 37.60
C GLY A 42 -14.08 -12.32 36.71
N LEU A 43 -13.95 -11.13 36.12
CA LEU A 43 -14.93 -10.54 35.20
C LEU A 43 -14.43 -10.65 33.76
N VAL A 44 -15.32 -10.92 32.81
CA VAL A 44 -14.99 -10.96 31.38
C VAL A 44 -14.51 -9.58 30.92
N SER A 45 -13.25 -9.52 30.49
CA SER A 45 -12.60 -8.30 30.02
C SER A 45 -12.39 -8.31 28.51
N GLU A 46 -12.18 -9.47 27.90
CA GLU A 46 -11.99 -9.57 26.44
C GLU A 46 -12.76 -10.76 25.89
N MET A 47 -13.36 -10.61 24.70
CA MET A 47 -14.18 -11.65 24.08
C MET A 47 -13.94 -11.76 22.58
N ASN A 48 -13.54 -12.94 22.12
CA ASN A 48 -13.30 -13.25 20.71
C ASN A 48 -14.46 -14.07 20.10
N LEU A 49 -15.30 -13.39 19.34
CA LEU A 49 -16.43 -13.94 18.59
C LEU A 49 -16.14 -14.01 17.08
N SER A 50 -14.87 -14.04 16.68
CA SER A 50 -14.49 -14.19 15.27
C SER A 50 -14.88 -15.57 14.73
N GLU A 51 -15.27 -15.61 13.45
CA GLU A 51 -15.65 -16.84 12.71
C GLU A 51 -16.84 -17.58 13.33
N ALA A 52 -17.69 -16.85 14.05
CA ALA A 52 -18.75 -17.44 14.86
C ALA A 52 -20.00 -17.84 14.08
N GLY A 53 -20.11 -17.40 12.82
CA GLY A 53 -21.33 -17.56 12.02
C GLY A 53 -22.49 -16.70 12.52
N MET A 54 -22.19 -15.63 13.26
CA MET A 54 -23.18 -14.75 13.86
C MET A 54 -23.86 -13.88 12.80
N LEU A 55 -25.19 -13.83 12.86
CA LEU A 55 -26.01 -12.88 12.10
C LEU A 55 -26.24 -11.57 12.86
N GLU A 56 -26.32 -11.66 14.19
CA GLU A 56 -26.56 -10.54 15.10
C GLU A 56 -25.75 -10.75 16.39
N LEU A 57 -25.34 -9.64 17.03
CA LEU A 57 -24.72 -9.65 18.34
C LEU A 57 -25.82 -9.52 19.42
N PRO A 58 -25.97 -10.49 20.35
CA PRO A 58 -27.00 -10.41 21.40
C PRO A 58 -26.87 -9.15 22.25
N ALA A 59 -28.00 -8.50 22.53
CA ALA A 59 -28.04 -7.27 23.33
C ALA A 59 -27.55 -7.46 24.77
N THR A 60 -27.58 -8.69 25.28
CA THR A 60 -27.13 -9.09 26.62
C THR A 60 -25.61 -8.98 26.80
N VAL A 61 -24.82 -8.93 25.72
CA VAL A 61 -23.37 -8.62 25.79
C VAL A 61 -23.11 -7.32 26.55
N ALA A 62 -24.04 -6.36 26.49
CA ALA A 62 -23.96 -5.10 27.22
C ALA A 62 -23.97 -5.24 28.75
N GLN A 63 -24.30 -6.42 29.30
CA GLN A 63 -24.25 -6.70 30.73
C GLN A 63 -22.82 -6.99 31.22
N LEU A 64 -21.88 -7.30 30.31
CA LEU A 64 -20.47 -7.52 30.64
C LEU A 64 -19.75 -6.17 30.84
N LYS A 65 -20.04 -5.48 31.95
CA LYS A 65 -19.57 -4.10 32.20
C LYS A 65 -18.05 -3.92 32.22
N SER A 66 -17.31 -5.00 32.44
CA SER A 66 -15.84 -5.01 32.41
C SER A 66 -15.25 -5.26 31.02
N LEU A 67 -16.09 -5.47 30.00
CA LEU A 67 -15.64 -5.76 28.64
C LEU A 67 -14.92 -4.56 28.04
N GLN A 68 -13.68 -4.81 27.65
CA GLN A 68 -12.69 -3.86 27.15
C GLN A 68 -12.39 -4.05 25.67
N LYS A 69 -12.39 -5.32 25.21
CA LYS A 69 -12.13 -5.68 23.82
C LYS A 69 -13.12 -6.72 23.31
N ILE A 70 -13.60 -6.52 22.09
CA ILE A 70 -14.42 -7.52 21.40
C ILE A 70 -13.96 -7.69 19.95
N TRP A 71 -13.76 -8.95 19.55
CA TRP A 71 -13.51 -9.33 18.17
C TRP A 71 -14.76 -9.98 17.57
N LEU A 72 -15.13 -9.55 16.37
CA LEU A 72 -16.31 -9.95 15.61
C LEU A 72 -15.95 -10.32 14.16
N THR A 73 -14.65 -10.52 13.88
CA THR A 73 -14.11 -10.79 12.53
C THR A 73 -14.80 -11.95 11.82
N HIS A 74 -15.02 -11.85 10.51
CA HIS A 74 -15.51 -12.95 9.67
C HIS A 74 -16.83 -13.52 10.19
N ASN A 75 -17.85 -12.68 10.21
CA ASN A 75 -19.22 -13.04 10.55
C ASN A 75 -20.18 -12.51 9.46
N ALA A 76 -21.48 -12.60 9.69
CA ALA A 76 -22.50 -12.05 8.81
C ALA A 76 -23.32 -10.96 9.51
N LEU A 77 -22.67 -10.18 10.39
CA LEU A 77 -23.31 -9.10 11.15
C LEU A 77 -23.75 -7.97 10.22
N ARG A 78 -25.01 -7.55 10.39
CA ARG A 78 -25.62 -6.42 9.67
C ARG A 78 -25.71 -5.15 10.50
N GLY A 79 -25.65 -5.29 11.82
CA GLY A 79 -25.83 -4.22 12.79
C GLY A 79 -25.23 -4.61 14.14
N LEU A 80 -25.20 -3.64 15.05
CA LEU A 80 -24.81 -3.83 16.45
C LEU A 80 -25.94 -3.31 17.34
N PRO A 81 -26.23 -3.96 18.48
CA PRO A 81 -27.34 -3.59 19.35
C PRO A 81 -27.07 -2.24 20.04
N ASP A 82 -28.09 -1.40 20.17
CA ASP A 82 -27.98 -0.09 20.83
C ASP A 82 -27.52 -0.20 22.29
N SER A 83 -27.79 -1.32 22.97
CA SER A 83 -27.35 -1.59 24.34
C SER A 83 -25.82 -1.58 24.49
N LEU A 84 -25.06 -1.75 23.40
CA LEU A 84 -23.60 -1.75 23.41
C LEU A 84 -23.02 -0.45 23.99
N THR A 85 -23.74 0.68 23.92
CA THR A 85 -23.31 1.94 24.56
C THR A 85 -23.18 1.85 26.08
N ALA A 86 -23.76 0.84 26.70
CA ALA A 86 -23.65 0.63 28.14
C ALA A 86 -22.28 0.04 28.57
N LEU A 87 -21.39 -0.26 27.62
CA LEU A 87 -20.02 -0.71 27.84
C LEU A 87 -19.05 0.49 27.81
N SER A 88 -19.07 1.31 28.86
CA SER A 88 -18.22 2.49 28.96
C SER A 88 -16.71 2.18 28.98
N GLY A 89 -16.32 0.94 29.32
CA GLY A 89 -14.93 0.49 29.32
C GLY A 89 -14.41 -0.07 27.98
N LEU A 90 -15.27 -0.15 26.94
CA LEU A 90 -14.91 -0.78 25.68
C LEU A 90 -13.97 0.14 24.87
N HIS A 91 -12.69 -0.22 24.79
CA HIS A 91 -11.69 0.55 24.06
C HIS A 91 -11.29 -0.09 22.71
N SER A 92 -11.61 -1.36 22.46
CA SER A 92 -11.34 -2.00 21.16
C SER A 92 -12.57 -2.73 20.62
N LEU A 93 -13.03 -2.32 19.44
CA LEU A 93 -14.10 -2.97 18.68
C LEU A 93 -13.56 -3.36 17.30
N LEU A 94 -13.38 -4.67 17.08
CA LEU A 94 -12.86 -5.21 15.83
C LEU A 94 -13.96 -6.00 15.13
N ALA A 95 -14.52 -5.49 14.04
CA ALA A 95 -15.54 -6.15 13.24
C ALA A 95 -15.20 -6.25 11.74
N PRO A 96 -13.96 -6.65 11.36
CA PRO A 96 -13.64 -6.84 9.95
C PRO A 96 -14.43 -7.97 9.31
N ASP A 97 -14.54 -7.93 7.99
CA ASP A 97 -15.12 -9.01 7.18
C ASP A 97 -16.52 -9.42 7.67
N ASN A 98 -17.45 -8.48 7.51
CA ASN A 98 -18.86 -8.63 7.85
C ASN A 98 -19.70 -8.05 6.69
N VAL A 99 -21.00 -7.83 6.91
CA VAL A 99 -21.91 -7.30 5.88
C VAL A 99 -22.45 -5.92 6.21
N PHE A 100 -21.70 -5.12 6.99
CA PHE A 100 -22.07 -3.75 7.36
C PHE A 100 -22.09 -2.84 6.12
N LYS A 101 -23.27 -2.34 5.74
CA LYS A 101 -23.42 -1.39 4.62
C LYS A 101 -23.08 0.05 5.00
N GLU A 102 -23.11 0.34 6.29
CA GLU A 102 -22.80 1.63 6.90
C GLU A 102 -22.15 1.36 8.26
N LEU A 103 -21.41 2.34 8.79
CA LEU A 103 -20.94 2.27 10.17
C LEU A 103 -22.15 2.48 11.11
N PRO A 104 -22.50 1.51 11.98
CA PRO A 104 -23.69 1.61 12.82
C PRO A 104 -23.64 2.84 13.74
N GLN A 105 -24.74 3.59 13.86
CA GLN A 105 -24.83 4.80 14.70
C GLN A 105 -24.53 4.54 16.20
N VAL A 106 -24.67 3.30 16.67
CA VAL A 106 -24.27 2.94 18.03
C VAL A 106 -22.76 3.13 18.26
N VAL A 107 -21.94 2.89 17.23
CA VAL A 107 -20.47 3.00 17.31
C VAL A 107 -20.05 4.44 17.62
N THR A 108 -20.73 5.45 17.07
CA THR A 108 -20.39 6.86 17.30
C THR A 108 -20.64 7.34 18.73
N ARG A 109 -21.31 6.52 19.55
CA ARG A 109 -21.60 6.79 20.96
C ARG A 109 -20.67 6.04 21.93
N LEU A 110 -19.73 5.25 21.41
CA LEU A 110 -18.73 4.51 22.20
C LEU A 110 -17.47 5.36 22.41
N GLU A 111 -17.60 6.45 23.15
CA GLU A 111 -16.57 7.50 23.26
C GLU A 111 -15.24 7.04 23.88
N SER A 112 -15.20 5.89 24.56
CA SER A 112 -13.99 5.28 25.12
C SER A 112 -13.16 4.49 24.11
N LEU A 113 -13.64 4.30 22.88
CA LEU A 113 -12.91 3.57 21.83
C LEU A 113 -11.55 4.21 21.52
N GLN A 114 -10.53 3.36 21.55
CA GLN A 114 -9.16 3.63 21.10
C GLN A 114 -8.87 2.94 19.77
N GLN A 115 -9.47 1.77 19.53
CA GLN A 115 -9.29 0.98 18.30
C GLN A 115 -10.63 0.61 17.71
N LEU A 116 -10.82 0.93 16.42
CA LEU A 116 -12.06 0.67 15.70
C LEU A 116 -11.75 0.11 14.32
N PHE A 117 -11.96 -1.19 14.11
CA PHE A 117 -11.69 -1.85 12.83
C PHE A 117 -13.00 -2.33 12.21
N PHE A 118 -13.28 -1.84 11.02
CA PHE A 118 -14.46 -2.19 10.22
C PHE A 118 -14.06 -2.50 8.77
N ASN A 119 -12.79 -2.79 8.52
CA ASN A 119 -12.28 -3.14 7.19
C ASN A 119 -12.98 -4.38 6.60
N LEU A 120 -12.88 -4.56 5.28
CA LEU A 120 -13.58 -5.65 4.57
C LEU A 120 -15.11 -5.62 4.75
N ASN A 121 -15.71 -4.44 4.86
CA ASN A 121 -17.16 -4.26 4.88
C ASN A 121 -17.63 -3.35 3.74
N PRO A 122 -18.84 -3.53 3.18
CA PRO A 122 -19.35 -2.69 2.10
C PRO A 122 -19.78 -1.27 2.52
N ILE A 123 -19.06 -0.61 3.44
CA ILE A 123 -19.33 0.73 3.95
C ILE A 123 -18.99 1.78 2.90
N ARG A 124 -19.96 2.62 2.55
CA ARG A 124 -19.82 3.65 1.50
C ARG A 124 -19.52 5.05 2.02
N GLU A 125 -19.93 5.33 3.23
CA GLU A 125 -19.74 6.63 3.88
C GLU A 125 -19.56 6.45 5.39
N LEU A 126 -18.87 7.40 6.00
CA LEU A 126 -18.79 7.51 7.45
C LEU A 126 -19.75 8.58 7.95
N PRO A 127 -20.54 8.30 9.00
CA PRO A 127 -21.39 9.31 9.60
C PRO A 127 -20.54 10.44 10.22
N PRO A 128 -21.00 11.71 10.19
CA PRO A 128 -20.29 12.81 10.85
C PRO A 128 -20.03 12.57 12.34
N GLY A 129 -20.88 11.77 13.00
CA GLY A 129 -20.72 11.34 14.39
C GLY A 129 -19.41 10.61 14.70
N ILE A 130 -18.64 10.15 13.70
CA ILE A 130 -17.30 9.59 13.92
C ILE A 130 -16.39 10.54 14.72
N GLY A 131 -16.55 11.86 14.56
CA GLY A 131 -15.77 12.86 15.28
C GLY A 131 -16.00 12.89 16.80
N ALA A 132 -17.03 12.20 17.32
CA ALA A 132 -17.24 12.04 18.75
C ALA A 132 -16.22 11.08 19.41
N LEU A 133 -15.58 10.20 18.64
CA LEU A 133 -14.63 9.19 19.13
C LEU A 133 -13.25 9.79 19.40
N THR A 134 -13.18 10.85 20.19
CA THR A 134 -11.96 11.65 20.42
C THR A 134 -10.82 10.89 21.10
N ASN A 135 -11.10 9.72 21.69
CA ASN A 135 -10.09 8.81 22.25
C ASN A 135 -9.48 7.86 21.20
N LEU A 136 -9.95 7.89 19.95
CA LEU A 136 -9.52 6.94 18.93
C LEU A 136 -8.06 7.18 18.54
N GLU A 137 -7.30 6.09 18.57
CA GLU A 137 -5.87 6.04 18.29
C GLU A 137 -5.56 5.30 16.99
N TRP A 138 -6.38 4.28 16.65
CA TRP A 138 -6.28 3.52 15.41
C TRP A 138 -7.67 3.28 14.80
N LEU A 139 -7.85 3.77 13.57
CA LEU A 139 -9.03 3.53 12.74
C LEU A 139 -8.65 2.73 11.50
N ASP A 140 -9.26 1.56 11.31
CA ASP A 140 -9.12 0.75 10.11
C ASP A 140 -10.45 0.61 9.38
N LEU A 141 -10.51 1.19 8.19
CA LEU A 141 -11.63 1.16 7.27
C LEU A 141 -11.15 0.77 5.86
N SER A 142 -10.06 0.02 5.78
CA SER A 142 -9.53 -0.51 4.54
C SER A 142 -10.50 -1.48 3.86
N GLU A 143 -10.36 -1.66 2.54
CA GLU A 143 -11.16 -2.60 1.76
C GLU A 143 -12.68 -2.40 1.93
N CYS A 144 -13.10 -1.15 2.12
CA CYS A 144 -14.50 -0.74 2.13
C CYS A 144 -14.91 -0.17 0.76
N GLN A 145 -15.93 0.68 0.72
CA GLN A 145 -16.40 1.37 -0.49
C GLN A 145 -16.42 2.89 -0.28
N LEU A 146 -15.61 3.41 0.64
CA LEU A 146 -15.63 4.81 1.06
C LEU A 146 -15.26 5.73 -0.10
N GLY A 147 -16.13 6.69 -0.40
CA GLY A 147 -15.87 7.73 -1.42
C GLY A 147 -15.14 8.95 -0.88
N ALA A 148 -15.35 9.29 0.41
CA ALA A 148 -14.74 10.43 1.08
C ALA A 148 -14.77 10.24 2.60
N LEU A 149 -13.96 11.03 3.31
CA LEU A 149 -14.04 11.19 4.76
C LEU A 149 -14.85 12.46 5.10
N PRO A 150 -15.67 12.45 6.19
CA PRO A 150 -16.31 13.66 6.69
C PRO A 150 -15.27 14.61 7.29
N SER A 151 -15.56 15.92 7.29
CA SER A 151 -14.68 16.93 7.91
C SER A 151 -14.50 16.72 9.42
N THR A 152 -15.45 16.05 10.07
CA THR A 152 -15.37 15.71 11.50
C THR A 152 -14.24 14.71 11.83
N ILE A 153 -13.60 14.08 10.84
CA ILE A 153 -12.40 13.26 11.07
C ILE A 153 -11.30 14.05 11.79
N GLY A 154 -11.20 15.36 11.58
CA GLY A 154 -10.22 16.21 12.24
C GLY A 154 -10.38 16.33 13.76
N ALA A 155 -11.52 15.90 14.32
CA ALA A 155 -11.73 15.85 15.77
C ALA A 155 -10.94 14.70 16.45
N LEU A 156 -10.49 13.70 15.69
CA LEU A 156 -9.78 12.52 16.18
C LEU A 156 -8.30 12.82 16.48
N THR A 157 -8.04 13.83 17.30
CA THR A 157 -6.68 14.37 17.55
C THR A 157 -5.70 13.39 18.22
N ARG A 158 -6.18 12.24 18.72
CA ARG A 158 -5.35 11.14 19.24
C ARG A 158 -4.97 10.10 18.20
N LEU A 159 -5.54 10.16 17.01
CA LEU A 159 -5.32 9.20 15.94
C LEU A 159 -3.86 9.23 15.51
N HIS A 160 -3.16 8.13 15.72
CA HIS A 160 -1.80 7.94 15.21
C HIS A 160 -1.79 7.07 13.96
N ARG A 161 -2.79 6.19 13.80
CA ARG A 161 -2.90 5.30 12.64
C ARG A 161 -4.27 5.37 11.96
N LEU A 162 -4.25 5.58 10.64
CA LEU A 162 -5.44 5.62 9.79
C LEU A 162 -5.23 4.75 8.54
N ASP A 163 -5.98 3.66 8.45
CA ASP A 163 -5.95 2.72 7.34
C ASP A 163 -7.19 2.89 6.45
N LEU A 164 -7.00 3.34 5.22
CA LEU A 164 -8.03 3.63 4.23
C LEU A 164 -7.74 3.02 2.85
N HIS A 165 -6.79 2.09 2.77
CA HIS A 165 -6.42 1.49 1.49
C HIS A 165 -7.58 0.72 0.85
N SER A 166 -7.53 0.54 -0.47
CA SER A 166 -8.52 -0.24 -1.22
C SER A 166 -9.95 0.27 -1.04
N ASN A 167 -10.13 1.59 -1.13
CA ASN A 167 -11.41 2.29 -1.10
C ASN A 167 -11.64 3.05 -2.42
N LYS A 168 -12.57 4.00 -2.43
CA LYS A 168 -12.88 4.90 -3.55
C LYS A 168 -12.60 6.37 -3.20
N VAL A 169 -11.68 6.61 -2.26
CA VAL A 169 -11.37 7.95 -1.76
C VAL A 169 -10.72 8.76 -2.88
N SER A 170 -11.33 9.89 -3.24
CA SER A 170 -10.81 10.79 -4.29
C SER A 170 -9.93 11.93 -3.76
N THR A 171 -10.16 12.34 -2.51
CA THR A 171 -9.36 13.33 -1.79
C THR A 171 -9.55 13.18 -0.27
N LEU A 172 -8.60 13.70 0.51
CA LEU A 172 -8.78 13.92 1.94
C LEU A 172 -9.43 15.31 2.19
N PRO A 173 -10.21 15.48 3.28
CA PRO A 173 -10.71 16.78 3.70
C PRO A 173 -9.57 17.64 4.29
N SER A 174 -9.70 18.97 4.23
CA SER A 174 -8.73 19.90 4.84
C SER A 174 -8.55 19.68 6.35
N ALA A 175 -9.58 19.16 7.02
CA ALA A 175 -9.56 18.79 8.43
C ALA A 175 -8.47 17.76 8.81
N ILE A 176 -7.85 17.08 7.84
CA ILE A 176 -6.68 16.23 8.08
C ILE A 176 -5.55 16.99 8.78
N SER A 177 -5.45 18.31 8.59
CA SER A 177 -4.43 19.15 9.23
C SER A 177 -4.48 19.13 10.76
N ALA A 178 -5.62 18.73 11.35
CA ALA A 178 -5.78 18.64 12.80
C ALA A 178 -5.16 17.36 13.40
N LEU A 179 -4.84 16.35 12.58
CA LEU A 179 -4.32 15.06 13.03
C LEU A 179 -2.81 15.10 13.26
N ALA A 180 -2.35 15.97 14.16
CA ALA A 180 -0.93 16.21 14.42
C ALA A 180 -0.16 14.99 14.98
N ARG A 181 -0.86 13.96 15.47
CA ARG A 181 -0.28 12.71 15.98
C ARG A 181 -0.22 11.60 14.95
N LEU A 182 -0.76 11.81 13.75
CA LEU A 182 -0.82 10.79 12.71
C LEU A 182 0.60 10.43 12.26
N ASP A 183 1.03 9.20 12.54
CA ASP A 183 2.33 8.66 12.15
C ASP A 183 2.23 7.70 10.96
N HIS A 184 1.05 7.11 10.74
CA HIS A 184 0.78 6.10 9.73
C HIS A 184 -0.51 6.39 8.98
N LEU A 185 -0.39 6.59 7.67
CA LEU A 185 -1.53 6.83 6.78
C LEU A 185 -1.48 5.92 5.54
N SER A 186 -2.44 5.00 5.46
CA SER A 186 -2.61 4.10 4.31
C SER A 186 -3.72 4.56 3.38
N LEU A 187 -3.38 4.94 2.15
CA LEU A 187 -4.32 5.40 1.11
C LEU A 187 -4.09 4.72 -0.24
N HIS A 188 -3.31 3.63 -0.27
CA HIS A 188 -3.04 2.94 -1.53
C HIS A 188 -4.29 2.32 -2.13
N SER A 189 -4.29 2.10 -3.44
CA SER A 189 -5.42 1.48 -4.16
C SER A 189 -6.74 2.26 -3.96
N ASN A 190 -6.69 3.57 -4.18
CA ASN A 190 -7.86 4.47 -4.13
C ASN A 190 -8.04 5.20 -5.47
N ASP A 191 -8.99 6.12 -5.52
CA ASP A 191 -9.26 6.97 -6.68
C ASP A 191 -8.65 8.37 -6.54
N MET A 192 -7.59 8.54 -5.73
CA MET A 192 -7.05 9.86 -5.42
C MET A 192 -6.45 10.54 -6.65
N THR A 193 -6.92 11.75 -6.94
CA THR A 193 -6.38 12.60 -8.03
C THR A 193 -5.46 13.69 -7.51
N LEU A 194 -5.61 14.07 -6.22
CA LEU A 194 -4.81 15.08 -5.56
C LEU A 194 -4.59 14.72 -4.08
N VAL A 195 -3.48 15.21 -3.53
CA VAL A 195 -3.23 15.23 -2.09
C VAL A 195 -3.41 16.69 -1.64
N PRO A 196 -4.27 16.98 -0.65
CA PRO A 196 -4.48 18.36 -0.21
C PRO A 196 -3.20 18.91 0.46
N PRO A 197 -2.89 20.21 0.29
CA PRO A 197 -1.69 20.80 0.89
C PRO A 197 -1.67 20.71 2.42
N GLU A 198 -2.84 20.63 3.06
CA GLU A 198 -3.04 20.43 4.50
C GLU A 198 -2.37 19.17 5.05
N ILE A 199 -2.02 18.19 4.20
CA ILE A 199 -1.25 17.02 4.62
C ILE A 199 0.06 17.41 5.31
N GLY A 200 0.67 18.53 4.90
CA GLY A 200 1.93 19.02 5.47
C GLY A 200 1.88 19.38 6.95
N SER A 201 0.68 19.51 7.53
CA SER A 201 0.51 19.71 8.98
C SER A 201 0.62 18.42 9.80
N CYS A 202 0.54 17.24 9.17
CA CYS A 202 0.70 15.94 9.82
C CYS A 202 2.20 15.60 10.01
N THR A 203 2.93 16.46 10.71
CA THR A 203 4.41 16.40 10.79
C THR A 203 4.95 15.17 11.52
N ALA A 204 4.11 14.43 12.24
CA ALA A 204 4.44 13.15 12.85
C ALA A 204 4.47 11.96 11.85
N LEU A 205 4.02 12.15 10.60
CA LEU A 205 3.95 11.07 9.61
C LEU A 205 5.34 10.46 9.34
N THR A 206 5.44 9.17 9.62
CA THR A 206 6.62 8.33 9.32
C THR A 206 6.38 7.41 8.14
N TRP A 207 5.12 7.02 7.90
CA TRP A 207 4.71 6.16 6.80
C TRP A 207 3.50 6.73 6.06
N LEU A 208 3.68 6.98 4.76
CA LEU A 208 2.62 7.43 3.87
C LEU A 208 2.55 6.55 2.62
N SER A 209 1.41 5.90 2.45
CA SER A 209 1.16 5.00 1.32
C SER A 209 0.10 5.59 0.38
N LEU A 210 0.53 6.01 -0.80
CA LEU A 210 -0.30 6.65 -1.84
C LEU A 210 -0.21 5.91 -3.19
N ASN A 211 0.37 4.71 -3.22
CA ASN A 211 0.55 3.94 -4.45
C ASN A 211 -0.78 3.43 -5.02
N ALA A 212 -0.80 3.08 -6.31
CA ALA A 212 -2.01 2.62 -7.00
C ALA A 212 -3.16 3.65 -6.89
N ASN A 213 -2.87 4.91 -7.22
CA ASN A 213 -3.84 6.01 -7.30
C ASN A 213 -3.76 6.68 -8.68
N LYS A 214 -4.38 7.85 -8.84
CA LYS A 214 -4.40 8.65 -10.08
C LYS A 214 -3.71 10.01 -9.89
N LEU A 215 -2.73 10.09 -9.00
CA LEU A 215 -2.03 11.34 -8.67
C LEU A 215 -1.18 11.79 -9.86
N ARG A 216 -1.34 13.05 -10.27
CA ARG A 216 -0.50 13.69 -11.32
C ARG A 216 0.58 14.60 -10.74
N VAL A 217 0.32 15.18 -9.57
CA VAL A 217 1.22 16.08 -8.86
C VAL A 217 1.15 15.82 -7.35
N LEU A 218 2.19 16.24 -6.64
CA LEU A 218 2.21 16.33 -5.17
C LEU A 218 2.28 17.80 -4.76
N PRO A 219 1.61 18.20 -3.65
CA PRO A 219 1.75 19.55 -3.14
C PRO A 219 3.16 19.77 -2.59
N PRO A 220 3.74 20.98 -2.72
CA PRO A 220 5.04 21.32 -2.12
C PRO A 220 5.10 21.08 -0.60
N SER A 221 3.95 21.18 0.08
CA SER A 221 3.83 20.91 1.52
C SER A 221 4.16 19.47 1.91
N ILE A 222 4.30 18.53 0.96
CA ILE A 222 4.82 17.19 1.25
C ILE A 222 6.20 17.24 1.92
N GLY A 223 7.01 18.25 1.60
CA GLY A 223 8.33 18.46 2.21
C GLY A 223 8.30 18.94 3.66
N ALA A 224 7.11 19.22 4.22
CA ALA A 224 6.96 19.53 5.65
C ALA A 224 6.92 18.25 6.52
N LEU A 225 6.78 17.07 5.92
CA LEU A 225 6.70 15.78 6.61
C LEU A 225 8.09 15.26 7.01
N THR A 226 8.84 16.05 7.77
CA THR A 226 10.27 15.79 8.02
C THR A 226 10.56 14.51 8.81
N ALA A 227 9.57 13.94 9.50
CA ALA A 227 9.68 12.64 10.18
C ALA A 227 9.51 11.41 9.24
N MET A 228 9.27 11.64 7.94
CA MET A 228 8.97 10.57 6.98
C MET A 228 10.13 9.59 6.82
N VAL A 229 9.84 8.31 7.03
CA VAL A 229 10.79 7.20 6.84
C VAL A 229 10.49 6.43 5.56
N ARG A 230 9.21 6.33 5.19
CA ARG A 230 8.76 5.53 4.03
C ARG A 230 7.64 6.21 3.26
N LEU A 231 7.88 6.43 1.97
CA LEU A 231 6.95 7.09 1.07
C LEU A 231 6.71 6.22 -0.17
N SER A 232 5.47 5.75 -0.34
CA SER A 232 5.07 4.93 -1.49
C SER A 232 4.18 5.71 -2.44
N LEU A 233 4.69 5.97 -3.64
CA LEU A 233 4.05 6.78 -4.69
C LEU A 233 3.97 6.03 -6.03
N HIS A 234 4.33 4.76 -6.05
CA HIS A 234 4.39 3.95 -7.27
C HIS A 234 3.00 3.66 -7.85
N ILE A 235 2.91 3.33 -9.13
CA ILE A 235 1.63 3.09 -9.84
C ILE A 235 0.71 4.32 -9.66
N ASN A 236 1.17 5.46 -10.17
CA ASN A 236 0.44 6.71 -10.23
C ASN A 236 0.64 7.34 -11.62
N GLN A 237 0.25 8.59 -11.79
CA GLN A 237 0.40 9.34 -13.03
C GLN A 237 1.30 10.57 -12.83
N LEU A 238 2.25 10.52 -11.88
CA LEU A 238 3.06 11.66 -11.51
C LEU A 238 3.89 12.16 -12.69
N GLU A 239 3.72 13.43 -13.04
CA GLU A 239 4.43 14.09 -14.14
C GLU A 239 5.68 14.81 -13.65
N HIS A 240 5.65 15.31 -12.42
CA HIS A 240 6.78 15.98 -11.76
C HIS A 240 6.78 15.67 -10.27
N LEU A 241 7.95 15.85 -9.63
CA LEU A 241 8.08 15.86 -8.18
C LEU A 241 8.41 17.29 -7.71
N PRO A 242 7.80 17.75 -6.61
CA PRO A 242 8.19 19.02 -6.01
C PRO A 242 9.63 18.95 -5.47
N PRO A 243 10.47 19.99 -5.66
CA PRO A 243 11.82 20.06 -5.09
C PRO A 243 11.87 19.81 -3.57
N GLU A 244 10.80 20.19 -2.87
CA GLU A 244 10.63 20.03 -1.42
C GLU A 244 10.67 18.56 -0.96
N ILE A 245 10.53 17.59 -1.88
CA ILE A 245 10.73 16.17 -1.53
C ILE A 245 12.13 15.90 -0.99
N GLY A 246 13.13 16.73 -1.35
CA GLY A 246 14.48 16.67 -0.80
C GLY A 246 14.58 17.08 0.68
N ASN A 247 13.51 17.58 1.30
CA ASN A 247 13.48 17.91 2.73
C ASN A 247 13.23 16.68 3.62
N LEU A 248 12.85 15.54 3.03
CA LEU A 248 12.55 14.30 3.75
C LEU A 248 13.83 13.54 4.13
N VAL A 249 14.74 14.19 4.84
CA VAL A 249 16.13 13.70 5.04
C VAL A 249 16.23 12.35 5.76
N HIS A 250 15.18 11.96 6.51
CA HIS A 250 15.07 10.67 7.21
C HIS A 250 14.45 9.54 6.38
N LEU A 251 14.17 9.78 5.10
CA LEU A 251 13.52 8.82 4.24
C LEU A 251 14.45 7.65 3.89
N GLU A 252 14.12 6.45 4.35
CA GLU A 252 14.87 5.22 4.08
C GLU A 252 14.47 4.55 2.75
N ALA A 253 13.19 4.68 2.36
CA ALA A 253 12.67 4.03 1.17
C ALA A 253 11.69 4.93 0.41
N LEU A 254 11.99 5.15 -0.87
CA LEU A 254 11.17 5.93 -1.79
C LEU A 254 10.78 5.09 -3.01
N SER A 255 9.48 4.89 -3.19
CA SER A 255 8.95 4.14 -4.33
C SER A 255 8.20 5.02 -5.31
N LEU A 256 8.76 5.22 -6.51
CA LEU A 256 8.26 6.11 -7.56
C LEU A 256 8.06 5.39 -8.90
N HIS A 257 8.21 4.06 -8.94
CA HIS A 257 8.10 3.30 -10.17
C HIS A 257 6.70 3.35 -10.79
N SER A 258 6.60 3.07 -12.09
CA SER A 258 5.33 3.06 -12.83
C SER A 258 4.59 4.42 -12.72
N ASN A 259 5.29 5.50 -13.04
CA ASN A 259 4.79 6.88 -13.10
C ASN A 259 5.10 7.50 -14.49
N GLN A 260 4.94 8.81 -14.65
CA GLN A 260 5.14 9.52 -15.93
C GLN A 260 6.31 10.53 -15.86
N LEU A 261 7.26 10.35 -14.93
CA LEU A 261 8.32 11.32 -14.65
C LEU A 261 9.32 11.43 -15.81
N PRO A 262 9.53 12.60 -16.41
CA PRO A 262 10.56 12.82 -17.43
C PRO A 262 11.95 13.10 -16.83
N THR A 263 11.99 13.62 -15.60
CA THR A 263 13.18 13.91 -14.79
C THR A 263 12.84 13.79 -13.29
N VAL A 264 13.85 13.84 -12.43
CA VAL A 264 13.70 14.02 -10.98
C VAL A 264 14.43 15.30 -10.54
N PRO A 265 13.97 16.00 -9.47
CA PRO A 265 14.59 17.24 -9.01
C PRO A 265 16.00 16.98 -8.43
N PRO A 266 16.97 17.89 -8.61
CA PRO A 266 18.30 17.81 -8.00
C PRO A 266 18.26 17.62 -6.47
N GLU A 267 17.26 18.21 -5.81
CA GLU A 267 17.06 18.14 -4.37
C GLU A 267 16.86 16.70 -3.86
N LEU A 268 16.48 15.75 -4.73
CA LEU A 268 16.39 14.34 -4.38
C LEU A 268 17.74 13.79 -3.88
N GLY A 269 18.85 14.38 -4.31
CA GLY A 269 20.20 14.08 -3.82
C GLY A 269 20.44 14.36 -2.34
N ARG A 270 19.56 15.11 -1.66
CA ARG A 270 19.64 15.41 -0.22
C ARG A 270 19.18 14.26 0.67
N LEU A 271 18.56 13.22 0.11
CA LEU A 271 18.04 12.07 0.85
C LEU A 271 19.16 11.11 1.24
N THR A 272 20.03 11.54 2.15
CA THR A 272 21.27 10.85 2.52
C THR A 272 21.05 9.56 3.30
N GLU A 273 19.89 9.37 3.93
CA GLU A 273 19.51 8.14 4.67
C GLU A 273 18.76 7.12 3.80
N CYS A 274 18.46 7.46 2.53
CA CYS A 274 17.70 6.60 1.64
C CYS A 274 18.51 5.38 1.21
N VAL A 275 17.98 4.19 1.53
CA VAL A 275 18.58 2.89 1.24
C VAL A 275 18.05 2.31 -0.07
N ARG A 276 16.78 2.58 -0.41
CA ARG A 276 16.11 2.02 -1.59
C ARG A 276 15.36 3.09 -2.37
N LEU A 277 15.74 3.26 -3.64
CA LEU A 277 15.09 4.18 -4.57
C LEU A 277 14.61 3.43 -5.83
N SER A 278 13.30 3.37 -6.04
CA SER A 278 12.72 2.80 -7.25
C SER A 278 12.15 3.87 -8.18
N LEU A 279 12.69 3.93 -9.40
CA LEU A 279 12.33 4.88 -10.45
C LEU A 279 12.04 4.17 -11.79
N TYR A 280 11.98 2.85 -11.80
CA TYR A 280 11.74 2.05 -13.01
C TYR A 280 10.36 2.30 -13.62
N GLN A 281 10.18 1.99 -14.90
CA GLN A 281 8.92 2.24 -15.63
C GLN A 281 8.45 3.71 -15.49
N ASN A 282 9.35 4.65 -15.77
CA ASN A 282 9.04 6.07 -15.90
C ASN A 282 9.41 6.53 -17.32
N LYS A 283 9.49 7.85 -17.53
CA LYS A 283 9.91 8.49 -18.79
C LYS A 283 11.25 9.22 -18.63
N LEU A 284 12.09 8.79 -17.68
CA LEU A 284 13.31 9.52 -17.33
C LEU A 284 14.26 9.59 -18.52
N THR A 285 14.63 10.80 -18.93
CA THR A 285 15.59 11.04 -20.03
C THR A 285 17.00 11.33 -19.52
N SER A 286 17.10 11.87 -18.30
CA SER A 286 18.35 12.15 -17.61
C SER A 286 18.17 12.00 -16.09
N LEU A 287 19.30 11.99 -15.39
CA LEU A 287 19.38 12.00 -13.94
C LEU A 287 20.22 13.21 -13.49
N PRO A 288 19.82 13.92 -12.42
CA PRO A 288 20.63 15.02 -11.90
C PRO A 288 21.92 14.49 -11.24
N PRO A 289 23.08 15.14 -11.45
CA PRO A 289 24.35 14.81 -10.78
C PRO A 289 24.24 14.68 -9.26
N GLU A 290 23.35 15.45 -8.65
CA GLU A 290 23.10 15.49 -7.21
C GLU A 290 22.64 14.14 -6.64
N LEU A 291 22.10 13.22 -7.45
CA LEU A 291 21.79 11.86 -7.00
C LEU A 291 23.02 11.13 -6.44
N GLY A 292 24.24 11.50 -6.84
CA GLY A 292 25.47 11.01 -6.22
C GLY A 292 25.63 11.37 -4.74
N GLY A 293 24.79 12.25 -4.20
CA GLY A 293 24.75 12.62 -2.78
C GLY A 293 23.99 11.64 -1.88
N MET A 294 23.24 10.67 -2.44
CA MET A 294 22.46 9.68 -1.67
C MET A 294 23.35 8.56 -1.11
N THR A 295 24.30 8.89 -0.25
CA THR A 295 25.43 8.02 0.13
C THR A 295 25.06 6.72 0.85
N ALA A 296 23.87 6.62 1.47
CA ALA A 296 23.36 5.38 2.07
C ALA A 296 22.69 4.42 1.07
N LEU A 297 22.52 4.81 -0.19
CA LEU A 297 21.73 4.06 -1.17
C LEU A 297 22.38 2.70 -1.48
N GLN A 298 21.61 1.63 -1.31
CA GLN A 298 22.04 0.25 -1.57
C GLN A 298 21.41 -0.32 -2.83
N GLU A 299 20.20 0.12 -3.17
CA GLU A 299 19.42 -0.38 -4.30
C GLU A 299 18.85 0.79 -5.12
N LEU A 300 19.23 0.84 -6.39
CA LEU A 300 18.77 1.83 -7.35
C LEU A 300 18.15 1.16 -8.58
N TRP A 301 16.83 1.24 -8.70
CA TRP A 301 16.10 0.68 -9.84
C TRP A 301 15.73 1.76 -10.85
N LEU A 302 16.36 1.74 -12.03
CA LEU A 302 16.16 2.71 -13.12
C LEU A 302 15.71 2.04 -14.43
N TYR A 303 15.43 0.75 -14.41
CA TYR A 303 15.12 0.00 -15.62
C TYR A 303 13.82 0.45 -16.30
N SER A 304 13.68 0.20 -17.61
CA SER A 304 12.51 0.61 -18.40
C SER A 304 12.26 2.13 -18.31
N ASN A 305 13.28 2.91 -18.67
CA ASN A 305 13.24 4.37 -18.81
C ASN A 305 13.79 4.78 -20.19
N LEU A 306 14.07 6.07 -20.39
CA LEU A 306 14.59 6.64 -21.63
C LEU A 306 15.99 7.25 -21.44
N LEU A 307 16.76 6.76 -20.46
CA LEU A 307 18.06 7.34 -20.11
C LEU A 307 19.05 7.14 -21.25
N MET A 308 19.65 8.25 -21.72
CA MET A 308 20.71 8.23 -22.74
C MET A 308 22.11 8.16 -22.12
N SER A 309 22.25 8.66 -20.90
CA SER A 309 23.47 8.61 -20.09
C SER A 309 23.11 8.53 -18.60
N VAL A 310 24.10 8.22 -17.78
CA VAL A 310 24.03 8.40 -16.32
C VAL A 310 25.16 9.32 -15.88
N PRO A 311 24.96 10.18 -14.87
CA PRO A 311 25.97 11.14 -14.44
C PRO A 311 27.16 10.44 -13.77
N PRO A 312 28.40 10.91 -13.98
CA PRO A 312 29.59 10.34 -13.34
C PRO A 312 29.53 10.38 -11.81
N GLU A 313 28.79 11.33 -11.24
CA GLU A 313 28.57 11.47 -9.80
C GLU A 313 27.90 10.25 -9.16
N LEU A 314 27.21 9.39 -9.93
CA LEU A 314 26.72 8.12 -9.38
C LEU A 314 27.85 7.24 -8.83
N GLY A 315 29.09 7.40 -9.32
CA GLY A 315 30.27 6.73 -8.77
C GLY A 315 30.52 6.99 -7.27
N ARG A 316 29.93 8.06 -6.71
CA ARG A 316 30.03 8.40 -5.27
C ARG A 316 29.18 7.53 -4.35
N LEU A 317 28.27 6.71 -4.90
CA LEU A 317 27.36 5.86 -4.13
C LEU A 317 28.06 4.61 -3.59
N CYS A 318 29.06 4.78 -2.71
CA CYS A 318 29.92 3.69 -2.23
C CYS A 318 29.18 2.56 -1.50
N ALA A 319 27.96 2.80 -1.00
CA ALA A 319 27.10 1.79 -0.37
C ALA A 319 26.27 0.97 -1.37
N LEU A 320 26.25 1.35 -2.65
CA LEU A 320 25.38 0.76 -3.67
C LEU A 320 25.78 -0.68 -3.94
N LYS A 321 24.83 -1.60 -3.78
CA LYS A 321 25.02 -3.04 -3.98
C LYS A 321 24.42 -3.50 -5.31
N ARG A 322 23.31 -2.90 -5.71
CA ARG A 322 22.55 -3.32 -6.89
C ARG A 322 22.09 -2.12 -7.71
N LEU A 323 22.44 -2.13 -9.00
CA LEU A 323 22.11 -1.08 -9.95
C LEU A 323 21.42 -1.67 -11.17
N TRP A 324 20.14 -1.32 -11.37
CA TRP A 324 19.37 -1.75 -12.54
C TRP A 324 19.22 -0.61 -13.54
N LEU A 325 19.86 -0.74 -14.69
CA LEU A 325 19.84 0.21 -15.80
C LEU A 325 19.32 -0.44 -17.10
N ASP A 326 18.83 -1.68 -17.03
CA ASP A 326 18.34 -2.41 -18.20
C ASP A 326 17.14 -1.71 -18.85
N ARG A 327 16.91 -1.95 -20.14
CA ARG A 327 15.81 -1.33 -20.92
C ARG A 327 15.84 0.20 -20.87
N ASN A 328 16.97 0.79 -21.23
CA ASN A 328 17.16 2.23 -21.41
C ASN A 328 17.74 2.51 -22.81
N GLN A 329 18.23 3.74 -23.05
CA GLN A 329 18.84 4.17 -24.31
C GLN A 329 20.35 4.45 -24.14
N LEU A 330 21.00 3.80 -23.17
CA LEU A 330 22.41 4.03 -22.83
C LEU A 330 23.32 3.55 -23.97
N GLN A 331 24.23 4.41 -24.41
CA GLN A 331 25.28 4.03 -25.37
C GLN A 331 26.60 3.67 -24.65
N THR A 332 26.81 4.25 -23.48
CA THR A 332 27.97 4.02 -22.61
C THR A 332 27.54 4.28 -21.15
N VAL A 333 28.44 3.96 -20.22
CA VAL A 333 28.32 4.33 -18.81
C VAL A 333 29.63 5.01 -18.38
N PRO A 334 29.61 5.96 -17.43
CA PRO A 334 30.81 6.67 -17.01
C PRO A 334 31.80 5.74 -16.30
N ALA A 335 33.10 5.99 -16.47
CA ALA A 335 34.16 5.20 -15.84
C ALA A 335 34.12 5.29 -14.32
N GLU A 336 33.57 6.38 -13.79
CA GLU A 336 33.34 6.63 -12.37
C GLU A 336 32.43 5.58 -11.72
N LEU A 337 31.60 4.83 -12.47
CA LEU A 337 30.88 3.69 -11.90
C LEU A 337 31.82 2.61 -11.34
N ALA A 338 33.09 2.57 -11.77
CA ALA A 338 34.11 1.70 -11.18
C ALA A 338 34.55 2.14 -9.77
N GLN A 339 34.06 3.28 -9.25
CA GLN A 339 34.27 3.73 -7.87
C GLN A 339 33.27 3.10 -6.88
N LEU A 340 32.25 2.40 -7.38
CA LEU A 340 31.21 1.74 -6.58
C LEU A 340 31.74 0.48 -5.88
N SER A 341 32.55 0.68 -4.84
CA SER A 341 33.30 -0.38 -4.14
C SER A 341 32.45 -1.52 -3.56
N SER A 342 31.18 -1.26 -3.22
CA SER A 342 30.24 -2.26 -2.71
C SER A 342 29.36 -2.93 -3.77
N LEU A 343 29.50 -2.57 -5.06
CA LEU A 343 28.59 -3.01 -6.11
C LEU A 343 28.74 -4.50 -6.38
N GLN A 344 27.63 -5.23 -6.29
CA GLN A 344 27.57 -6.68 -6.46
C GLN A 344 26.93 -7.08 -7.78
N GLU A 345 25.90 -6.34 -8.19
CA GLU A 345 25.13 -6.64 -9.39
C GLU A 345 24.85 -5.37 -10.19
N ILE A 346 25.12 -5.42 -11.49
CA ILE A 346 24.77 -4.38 -12.45
C ILE A 346 24.03 -4.99 -13.65
N TYR A 347 22.89 -4.40 -13.98
CA TYR A 347 22.03 -4.83 -15.07
C TYR A 347 22.03 -3.75 -16.16
N LEU A 348 22.54 -4.07 -17.35
CA LEU A 348 22.67 -3.17 -18.51
C LEU A 348 21.98 -3.74 -19.76
N ASP A 349 21.34 -4.90 -19.67
CA ASP A 349 20.66 -5.56 -20.78
C ASP A 349 19.68 -4.64 -21.50
N GLN A 350 19.45 -4.89 -22.79
CA GLN A 350 18.48 -4.15 -23.58
C GLN A 350 18.76 -2.64 -23.61
N ASN A 351 20.04 -2.27 -23.66
CA ASN A 351 20.52 -0.94 -24.02
C ASN A 351 21.33 -1.01 -25.33
N PRO A 352 21.45 0.09 -26.09
CA PRO A 352 22.34 0.19 -27.24
C PRO A 352 23.83 0.34 -26.87
N ILE A 353 24.29 -0.27 -25.76
CA ILE A 353 25.70 -0.25 -25.34
C ILE A 353 26.48 -1.23 -26.20
N LYS A 354 27.48 -0.73 -26.92
CA LYS A 354 28.46 -1.61 -27.59
C LYS A 354 29.48 -2.07 -26.55
N GLN A 355 29.87 -3.33 -26.57
CA GLN A 355 30.82 -3.89 -25.59
C GLN A 355 32.15 -3.11 -25.52
N ALA A 356 32.63 -2.59 -26.66
CA ALA A 356 33.84 -1.75 -26.74
C ALA A 356 33.70 -0.36 -26.08
N GLN A 357 32.47 0.07 -25.73
CA GLN A 357 32.17 1.35 -25.08
C GLN A 357 31.93 1.20 -23.57
N LEU A 358 32.04 -0.01 -23.03
CA LEU A 358 32.04 -0.24 -21.59
C LEU A 358 33.40 0.16 -21.01
N PRO A 359 33.44 0.94 -19.92
CA PRO A 359 34.69 1.26 -19.23
C PRO A 359 35.38 -0.03 -18.74
N PRO A 360 36.65 -0.28 -19.10
CA PRO A 360 37.39 -1.46 -18.65
C PRO A 360 37.54 -1.50 -17.12
N GLU A 361 37.47 -0.34 -16.45
CA GLU A 361 37.56 -0.21 -15.00
C GLU A 361 36.42 -0.94 -14.27
N LEU A 362 35.27 -1.19 -14.91
CA LEU A 362 34.19 -2.00 -14.31
C LEU A 362 34.63 -3.43 -13.98
N ALA A 363 35.60 -3.98 -14.72
CA ALA A 363 36.17 -5.30 -14.44
C ALA A 363 37.03 -5.30 -13.16
N LEU A 364 37.40 -4.13 -12.63
CA LEU A 364 38.22 -3.97 -11.42
C LEU A 364 37.38 -3.83 -10.15
N LEU A 365 36.04 -3.84 -10.26
CA LEU A 365 35.16 -3.72 -9.10
C LEU A 365 35.32 -4.94 -8.17
N PRO A 366 35.75 -4.74 -6.91
CA PRO A 366 36.20 -5.84 -6.05
C PRO A 366 35.04 -6.74 -5.57
N ALA A 367 33.83 -6.19 -5.49
CA ALA A 367 32.64 -6.89 -5.01
C ALA A 367 31.73 -7.41 -6.13
N LEU A 368 32.04 -7.12 -7.40
CA LEU A 368 31.15 -7.38 -8.51
C LEU A 368 31.05 -8.87 -8.80
N ARG A 369 29.83 -9.40 -8.75
CA ARG A 369 29.53 -10.83 -8.96
C ARG A 369 28.78 -11.06 -10.26
N LYS A 370 27.96 -10.10 -10.68
CA LYS A 370 27.08 -10.24 -11.84
C LYS A 370 27.07 -8.95 -12.67
N LEU A 371 27.41 -9.09 -13.93
CA LEU A 371 27.34 -8.06 -14.97
C LEU A 371 26.46 -8.60 -16.09
N TYR A 372 25.25 -8.06 -16.21
CA TYR A 372 24.33 -8.44 -17.28
C TYR A 372 24.41 -7.43 -18.41
N VAL A 373 24.99 -7.84 -19.54
CA VAL A 373 25.12 -7.03 -20.75
C VAL A 373 24.73 -7.90 -21.95
N SER A 374 23.48 -7.77 -22.39
CA SER A 374 23.00 -8.26 -23.67
C SER A 374 22.57 -7.11 -24.54
N THR A 375 23.16 -7.00 -25.74
CA THR A 375 22.64 -6.14 -26.80
C THR A 375 21.30 -6.71 -27.29
N PRO A 376 20.33 -5.88 -27.67
CA PRO A 376 19.14 -6.38 -28.34
C PRO A 376 19.55 -7.11 -29.63
N THR A 377 19.21 -8.39 -29.74
CA THR A 377 19.19 -9.07 -31.04
C THR A 377 18.31 -8.25 -31.98
N ALA A 378 18.80 -7.98 -33.19
CA ALA A 378 18.13 -7.16 -34.20
C ALA A 378 16.61 -7.40 -34.24
N PRO A 379 15.78 -6.36 -34.42
CA PRO A 379 14.35 -6.57 -34.59
C PRO A 379 14.16 -7.51 -35.79
N ALA A 380 13.30 -8.53 -35.62
CA ALA A 380 12.84 -9.34 -36.75
C ALA A 380 12.39 -8.38 -37.86
N ALA A 381 12.92 -8.58 -39.06
CA ALA A 381 12.79 -7.69 -40.20
C ALA A 381 11.38 -7.07 -40.31
N ALA A 382 11.33 -5.74 -40.41
CA ALA A 382 10.12 -5.02 -40.73
C ALA A 382 9.48 -5.64 -41.98
N ALA A 383 8.24 -6.13 -41.85
CA ALA A 383 7.43 -6.54 -42.99
C ALA A 383 7.26 -5.32 -43.94
N PRO A 384 7.26 -5.52 -45.26
CA PRO A 384 7.32 -4.42 -46.22
C PRO A 384 6.05 -3.55 -46.17
N ALA A 385 6.24 -2.24 -46.36
CA ALA A 385 5.18 -1.24 -46.32
C ALA A 385 4.04 -1.52 -47.32
N ALA A 386 2.81 -1.23 -46.89
CA ALA A 386 1.58 -1.36 -47.67
C ALA A 386 1.63 -0.51 -48.96
N THR A 387 1.22 -1.10 -50.09
CA THR A 387 1.21 -0.44 -51.41
C THR A 387 0.18 0.72 -51.49
N PRO A 388 0.37 1.72 -52.39
CA PRO A 388 -0.51 2.90 -52.52
C PRO A 388 -2.00 2.59 -52.74
N GLN A 389 -2.33 1.43 -53.29
CA GLN A 389 -3.72 0.96 -53.45
C GLN A 389 -4.39 0.61 -52.10
N GLN A 390 -3.61 0.17 -51.10
CA GLN A 390 -4.11 -0.09 -49.74
C GLN A 390 -4.35 1.22 -48.97
N GLU A 391 -3.59 2.28 -49.24
CA GLU A 391 -3.82 3.61 -48.66
C GLU A 391 -5.03 4.33 -49.28
N PHE A 392 -5.26 4.17 -50.59
CA PHE A 392 -6.44 4.73 -51.27
C PHE A 392 -7.74 4.08 -50.77
N MET A 393 -7.73 2.77 -50.51
CA MET A 393 -8.88 2.04 -49.97
C MET A 393 -9.13 2.38 -48.48
N ARG A 394 -8.09 2.78 -47.74
CA ARG A 394 -8.16 3.26 -46.36
C ARG A 394 -8.80 4.64 -46.25
N GLN A 395 -8.53 5.55 -47.21
CA GLN A 395 -9.11 6.88 -47.25
C GLN A 395 -10.60 6.87 -47.64
N GLN A 396 -11.06 5.92 -48.47
CA GLN A 396 -12.49 5.78 -48.77
C GLN A 396 -13.31 5.19 -47.61
N MET A 397 -12.75 4.28 -46.80
CA MET A 397 -13.47 3.72 -45.65
C MET A 397 -13.55 4.65 -44.43
N ALA A 398 -12.64 5.63 -44.30
CA ALA A 398 -12.73 6.67 -43.27
C ALA A 398 -13.88 7.66 -43.50
N ALA A 399 -14.38 7.79 -44.74
CA ALA A 399 -15.48 8.69 -45.08
C ALA A 399 -16.88 8.10 -44.84
N ALA A 400 -17.00 6.79 -44.53
CA ALA A 400 -18.29 6.08 -44.44
C ALA A 400 -18.69 5.57 -43.04
N GLY A 401 -17.92 5.85 -41.99
CA GLY A 401 -18.38 5.72 -40.59
C GLY A 401 -18.75 4.31 -40.09
N ALA A 402 -18.12 3.23 -40.57
CA ALA A 402 -18.30 1.87 -40.04
C ALA A 402 -17.08 1.38 -39.21
N PRO A 403 -17.27 0.52 -38.17
CA PRO A 403 -16.22 0.11 -37.24
C PRO A 403 -15.18 -0.85 -37.87
N ASN A 404 -13.92 -0.71 -37.43
CA ASN A 404 -12.72 -1.29 -38.05
C ASN A 404 -12.45 -2.75 -37.60
N PRO A 405 -12.43 -3.75 -38.50
CA PRO A 405 -12.24 -5.17 -38.18
C PRO A 405 -10.82 -5.55 -37.68
N GLN A 406 -9.86 -4.61 -37.63
CA GLN A 406 -8.57 -4.82 -36.98
C GLN A 406 -8.63 -4.80 -35.44
N GLN A 407 -9.69 -4.26 -34.83
CA GLN A 407 -9.83 -4.29 -33.36
C GLN A 407 -10.19 -5.69 -32.84
N ASP A 408 -10.96 -6.48 -33.58
CA ASP A 408 -11.30 -7.85 -33.18
C ASP A 408 -10.13 -8.83 -33.40
N PHE A 409 -9.33 -8.61 -34.45
CA PHE A 409 -8.11 -9.40 -34.68
C PHE A 409 -7.02 -9.09 -33.63
N MET A 410 -6.87 -7.82 -33.20
CA MET A 410 -5.97 -7.46 -32.09
C MET A 410 -6.49 -7.95 -30.73
N ARG A 411 -7.81 -8.00 -30.49
CA ARG A 411 -8.38 -8.62 -29.29
C ARG A 411 -8.12 -10.12 -29.23
N GLN A 412 -8.25 -10.84 -30.35
CA GLN A 412 -7.95 -12.27 -30.41
C GLN A 412 -6.45 -12.57 -30.29
N GLN A 413 -5.56 -11.72 -30.82
CA GLN A 413 -4.11 -11.86 -30.59
C GLN A 413 -3.68 -11.54 -29.15
N MET A 414 -4.31 -10.56 -28.48
CA MET A 414 -4.03 -10.30 -27.06
C MET A 414 -4.54 -11.43 -26.14
N ALA A 415 -5.59 -12.15 -26.53
CA ALA A 415 -6.05 -13.35 -25.81
C ALA A 415 -5.11 -14.55 -26.01
N ALA A 416 -4.52 -14.72 -27.20
CA ALA A 416 -3.56 -15.80 -27.47
C ALA A 416 -2.16 -15.55 -26.85
N ALA A 417 -1.72 -14.29 -26.75
CA ALA A 417 -0.46 -13.92 -26.10
C ALA A 417 -0.51 -14.01 -24.56
N ALA A 418 -1.70 -14.09 -23.95
CA ALA A 418 -1.88 -14.34 -22.52
C ALA A 418 -1.80 -15.82 -22.14
N GLY A 419 -1.75 -16.74 -23.11
CA GLY A 419 -1.81 -18.20 -22.90
C GLY A 419 -0.49 -18.96 -23.04
N ALA A 420 0.63 -18.31 -23.37
CA ALA A 420 1.94 -18.96 -23.45
C ALA A 420 2.82 -18.52 -22.27
N SER A 421 2.64 -19.18 -21.12
CA SER A 421 3.45 -18.94 -19.94
C SER A 421 4.87 -19.51 -20.11
N ASN A 422 5.86 -18.62 -19.99
CA ASN A 422 7.24 -19.01 -19.76
C ASN A 422 7.33 -19.67 -18.36
N PRO A 423 7.90 -20.88 -18.22
CA PRO A 423 8.02 -21.56 -16.93
C PRO A 423 8.68 -20.71 -15.83
N GLN A 424 9.57 -19.77 -16.18
CA GLN A 424 10.18 -18.84 -15.23
C GLN A 424 9.25 -17.71 -14.77
N GLN A 425 8.28 -17.27 -15.59
CA GLN A 425 7.25 -16.31 -15.19
C GLN A 425 6.16 -16.97 -14.34
N GLU A 426 5.81 -18.22 -14.63
CA GLU A 426 4.92 -19.03 -13.80
C GLU A 426 5.58 -19.30 -12.44
N LEU A 427 6.86 -19.66 -12.42
CA LEU A 427 7.64 -19.87 -11.18
C LEU A 427 7.79 -18.56 -10.38
N MET A 428 8.06 -17.43 -11.03
CA MET A 428 8.10 -16.12 -10.35
C MET A 428 6.73 -15.66 -9.86
N ARG A 429 5.64 -15.91 -10.59
CA ARG A 429 4.28 -15.62 -10.11
C ARG A 429 3.88 -16.52 -8.96
N GLN A 430 4.19 -17.81 -9.02
CA GLN A 430 3.96 -18.73 -7.90
C GLN A 430 4.82 -18.35 -6.69
N GLN A 431 6.05 -17.86 -6.89
CA GLN A 431 6.91 -17.39 -5.82
C GLN A 431 6.48 -16.02 -5.26
N GLN A 432 5.95 -15.12 -6.09
CA GLN A 432 5.34 -13.85 -5.66
C GLN A 432 4.01 -14.07 -4.94
N ALA A 433 3.16 -14.99 -5.41
CA ALA A 433 1.93 -15.40 -4.73
C ALA A 433 2.24 -16.14 -3.42
N SER A 434 3.26 -17.01 -3.40
CA SER A 434 3.75 -17.66 -2.18
C SER A 434 4.35 -16.66 -1.20
N ASN A 435 5.04 -15.61 -1.67
CA ASN A 435 5.58 -14.55 -0.81
C ASN A 435 4.49 -13.61 -0.30
N ALA A 436 3.46 -13.33 -1.10
CA ALA A 436 2.28 -12.56 -0.67
C ALA A 436 1.43 -13.35 0.33
N ALA A 437 1.23 -14.66 0.12
CA ALA A 437 0.59 -15.55 1.07
C ALA A 437 1.43 -15.74 2.34
N ALA A 438 2.76 -15.82 2.23
CA ALA A 438 3.66 -15.87 3.38
C ALA A 438 3.71 -14.53 4.15
N ALA A 439 3.55 -13.39 3.48
CA ALA A 439 3.44 -12.07 4.12
C ALA A 439 2.10 -11.89 4.83
N ALA A 440 1.00 -12.37 4.23
CA ALA A 440 -0.32 -12.44 4.88
C ALA A 440 -0.31 -13.41 6.09
N ALA A 441 0.34 -14.57 5.96
CA ALA A 441 0.52 -15.52 7.06
C ALA A 441 1.47 -15.00 8.16
N ALA A 442 2.51 -14.23 7.80
CA ALA A 442 3.40 -13.56 8.77
C ALA A 442 2.70 -12.42 9.52
N LEU A 443 1.74 -11.73 8.89
CA LEU A 443 0.87 -10.75 9.56
C LEU A 443 -0.17 -11.43 10.47
N MET A 444 -0.65 -12.62 10.13
CA MET A 444 -1.46 -13.44 11.05
C MET A 444 -0.65 -14.01 12.22
N GLN A 445 0.62 -14.38 12.01
CA GLN A 445 1.51 -14.90 13.07
C GLN A 445 2.16 -13.81 13.93
N ALA A 446 2.07 -12.52 13.57
CA ALA A 446 2.53 -11.40 14.39
C ALA A 446 1.55 -11.00 15.51
N SER A 447 0.45 -11.75 15.68
CA SER A 447 -0.38 -11.68 16.89
C SER A 447 0.27 -12.46 18.05
N ILE A 448 1.26 -11.83 18.69
CA ILE A 448 1.69 -11.96 20.11
C ILE A 448 2.26 -13.34 20.55
N PRO A 449 3.39 -13.33 21.28
CA PRO A 449 3.29 -13.76 22.67
C PRO A 449 3.80 -12.69 23.64
N PHE A 450 3.08 -12.68 24.77
CA PHE A 450 3.35 -11.97 26.01
C PHE A 450 4.81 -11.93 26.42
N LYS A 451 5.22 -10.79 26.97
CA LYS A 451 5.53 -10.73 28.40
C LYS A 451 4.70 -9.66 29.06
#